data_AF-A0A0E3L1F8-F1
#
_entry.id   AF-A0A0E3L1F8-F1
#
_cell.length_a   1.000
_cell.length_b   1.000
_cell.length_c   1.000
_cell.angle_alpha   90.00
_cell.angle_beta   90.00
_cell.angle_gamma   90.00
#
_symmetry.space_group_name_H-M   'P 1'
#
loop_
_entity.id
_entity.type
_entity.pdbx_description
1 polymer ?
#
loop_
_entity_poly.entity_id
_entity_poly.type
_entity_poly.pdbx_seq_one_letter_code
_entity_poly.pdbx_strand_id
1 'polypeptide(L)'
;MKGFAEKFQQYSVDEAFLVPGPEIKSFEEAVLCASKIKDEILKQERITRSVGIGPNKLVAILSNMHFPAGKKERSKLSSIEMKAKSV
;
A
#
# COMPACT_ATOMS: atom_id res chain seq x y z
N MET A 1 0.55 -2.29 -11.42
CA MET A 1 1.18 -2.50 -10.08
C MET A 1 2.71 -2.57 -10.12
N LYS A 2 3.36 -3.33 -11.03
CA LYS A 2 4.84 -3.42 -11.08
C LYS A 2 5.59 -2.09 -11.30
N GLY A 3 4.95 -1.08 -11.89
CA GLY A 3 5.56 0.24 -12.12
C GLY A 3 5.53 1.20 -10.92
N PHE A 4 4.92 0.81 -9.79
CA PHE A 4 4.75 1.66 -8.60
C PHE A 4 5.61 1.21 -7.41
N ALA A 5 6.42 0.16 -7.58
CA ALA A 5 7.13 -0.48 -6.49
C ALA A 5 8.54 -0.89 -6.91
N GLU A 6 9.51 -0.63 -6.04
CA GLU A 6 10.87 -1.12 -6.20
C GLU A 6 10.93 -2.63 -5.96
N LYS A 7 10.18 -3.12 -4.97
CA LYS A 7 10.01 -4.55 -4.71
C LYS A 7 8.55 -4.91 -4.73
N PHE A 8 8.22 -5.93 -5.52
CA PHE A 8 6.87 -6.45 -5.65
C PHE A 8 6.87 -7.93 -5.32
N GLN A 9 5.99 -8.34 -4.40
CA GLN A 9 5.79 -9.74 -4.05
C GLN A 9 4.31 -10.08 -4.18
N GLN A 10 3.97 -10.93 -5.14
CA GLN A 10 2.65 -11.53 -5.21
C GLN A 10 2.50 -12.58 -4.11
N TYR A 11 1.40 -12.52 -3.36
CA TYR A 11 1.09 -13.47 -2.28
C TYR A 11 -0.04 -14.42 -2.68
N SER A 12 -1.05 -13.94 -3.43
CA SER A 12 -2.11 -14.74 -4.02
C SER A 12 -2.54 -14.16 -5.38
N VAL A 13 -3.60 -14.70 -5.98
CA VAL A 13 -4.21 -14.14 -7.21
C VAL A 13 -4.72 -12.71 -6.97
N ASP A 14 -5.25 -12.45 -5.78
CA ASP A 14 -5.88 -11.19 -5.39
C ASP A 14 -5.03 -10.32 -4.45
N GLU A 15 -3.90 -10.83 -3.93
CA GLU A 15 -3.07 -10.15 -2.94
C GLU A 15 -1.62 -9.98 -3.37
N ALA A 16 -1.08 -8.79 -3.13
CA ALA A 16 0.34 -8.50 -3.32
C ALA A 16 0.89 -7.52 -2.28
N PHE A 17 2.15 -7.70 -1.92
CA PHE A 17 2.96 -6.77 -1.15
C PHE A 17 3.83 -5.93 -2.07
N LEU A 18 3.95 -4.65 -1.75
CA LEU A 18 4.73 -3.68 -2.49
C LEU A 18 5.61 -2.90 -1.52
N VAL A 19 6.88 -2.75 -1.86
CA VAL A 19 7.78 -1.77 -1.26
C VAL A 19 7.87 -0.62 -2.27
N PRO A 20 7.39 0.59 -1.91
CA PRO A 20 7.51 1.75 -2.79
C PRO A 20 8.98 2.11 -2.99
N GLY A 21 9.26 2.84 -4.06
CA GLY A 21 10.62 3.26 -4.39
C GLY A 21 11.22 4.26 -3.38
N PRO A 22 12.53 4.56 -3.51
CA PRO A 22 13.26 5.42 -2.58
C PRO A 22 12.75 6.87 -2.57
N GLU A 23 11.91 7.26 -3.54
CA GLU A 23 11.20 8.54 -3.58
C GLU A 23 10.10 8.66 -2.50
N ILE A 24 9.60 7.55 -1.97
CA ILE A 24 8.57 7.55 -0.92
C ILE A 24 9.25 7.31 0.43
N LYS A 25 9.43 8.39 1.19
CA LYS A 25 10.11 8.36 2.50
C LYS A 25 9.17 8.66 3.67
N SER A 26 7.99 9.20 3.37
CA SER A 26 6.98 9.53 4.37
C SER A 26 5.73 8.67 4.23
N PHE A 27 5.01 8.52 5.35
CA PHE A 27 3.72 7.83 5.35
C PHE A 27 2.68 8.59 4.51
N GLU A 28 2.72 9.92 4.48
CA GLU A 28 1.81 10.73 3.65
C GLU A 28 2.04 10.48 2.15
N GLU A 29 3.29 10.42 1.69
CA GLU A 29 3.60 10.04 0.30
C GLU A 29 3.14 8.62 -0.03
N ALA A 30 3.30 7.68 0.91
CA ALA A 30 2.83 6.31 0.74
C ALA A 30 1.30 6.24 0.62
N VAL A 31 0.57 7.04 1.40
CA VAL A 31 -0.89 7.18 1.30
C VAL A 31 -1.28 7.74 -0.08
N LEU A 32 -0.59 8.77 -0.56
CA LEU A 32 -0.84 9.32 -1.91
C LEU A 32 -0.56 8.28 -3.01
N CYS A 33 0.52 7.50 -2.88
CA CYS A 33 0.82 6.39 -3.78
C CYS A 33 -0.27 5.31 -3.74
N ALA A 34 -0.75 4.95 -2.54
CA ALA A 34 -1.84 4.00 -2.37
C ALA A 34 -3.13 4.47 -3.04
N SER A 35 -3.48 5.75 -2.90
CA SER A 35 -4.62 6.35 -3.58
C SER A 35 -4.46 6.30 -5.10
N LYS A 36 -3.29 6.64 -5.64
CA LYS A 36 -3.01 6.53 -7.08
C LYS A 36 -3.15 5.09 -7.58
N ILE A 37 -2.64 4.11 -6.82
CA ILE A 37 -2.75 2.69 -7.16
C ILE A 37 -4.22 2.25 -7.16
N LYS A 38 -5.02 2.69 -6.18
CA LYS A 38 -6.46 2.41 -6.13
C LYS A 38 -7.18 3.00 -7.34
N ASP A 39 -6.92 4.26 -7.67
CA ASP A 39 -7.55 4.93 -8.81
C ASP A 39 -7.19 4.26 -10.14
N GLU A 40 -5.92 3.87 -10.32
CA GLU A 40 -5.46 3.20 -11.54
C GLU A 40 -6.10 1.81 -11.69
N ILE A 41 -6.19 1.04 -10.60
CA ILE A 41 -6.84 -0.27 -10.61
C ILE A 41 -8.35 -0.11 -10.87
N LEU A 42 -8.99 0.88 -10.25
CA LEU A 42 -10.41 1.16 -10.50
C LEU A 42 -10.66 1.54 -11.96
N LYS A 43 -9.76 2.30 -12.60
CA LYS A 43 -9.87 2.65 -14.02
C LYS A 43 -9.66 1.45 -14.94
N GLN A 44 -8.67 0.62 -14.68
CA GLN A 44 -8.29 -0.50 -15.55
C GLN A 44 -9.23 -1.70 -15.37
N GLU A 45 -9.50 -2.09 -14.14
CA GLU A 45 -10.19 -3.34 -13.80
C GLU A 45 -11.65 -3.11 -13.38
N ARG A 46 -12.05 -1.86 -13.11
CA ARG A 46 -13.38 -1.49 -12.57
C ARG A 46 -13.76 -2.19 -11.27
N ILE A 47 -12.77 -2.66 -10.51
CA ILE A 47 -12.95 -3.35 -9.23
C ILE A 47 -12.36 -2.47 -8.12
N THR A 48 -13.07 -2.37 -6.99
CA THR A 48 -12.59 -1.68 -5.80
C THR A 48 -11.59 -2.55 -5.03
N ARG A 49 -10.44 -1.97 -4.67
CA ARG A 49 -9.40 -2.65 -3.88
C ARG A 49 -9.12 -1.96 -2.55
N SER A 50 -8.78 -2.77 -1.56
CA SER A 50 -8.27 -2.30 -0.26
C SER A 50 -6.75 -2.28 -0.30
N VAL A 51 -6.15 -1.23 0.29
CA VAL A 51 -4.70 -1.10 0.41
C VAL A 51 -4.37 -0.74 1.85
N GLY A 52 -3.59 -1.59 2.52
CA GLY A 52 -3.01 -1.32 3.84
C GLY A 52 -1.56 -0.85 3.71
N ILE A 53 -1.13 0.04 4.60
CA ILE A 53 0.20 0.67 4.58
C ILE A 53 0.80 0.55 5.98
N GLY A 54 2.06 0.12 6.08
CA GLY A 54 2.74 0.05 7.36
C GLY A 54 4.27 -0.01 7.25
N PRO A 55 4.98 0.06 8.39
CA PRO A 55 6.43 -0.15 8.46
C PRO A 55 6.91 -1.55 8.03
N ASN A 56 6.00 -2.52 7.99
CA ASN A 56 6.29 -3.91 7.67
C ASN A 56 4.99 -4.64 7.25
N LYS A 57 5.13 -5.87 6.73
CA LYS A 57 4.03 -6.68 6.19
C LYS A 57 2.93 -6.90 7.20
N LEU A 58 3.29 -7.16 8.46
CA LEU A 58 2.31 -7.43 9.52
C LEU A 58 1.44 -6.22 9.78
N VAL A 59 2.04 -5.03 9.91
CA VAL A 59 1.28 -3.79 10.10
C VAL A 59 0.50 -3.43 8.83
N ALA A 60 1.04 -3.69 7.64
CA ALA A 60 0.33 -3.48 6.37
C ALA A 60 -0.91 -4.39 6.23
N ILE A 61 -0.87 -5.62 6.75
CA ILE A 61 -2.03 -6.52 6.79
C ILE A 61 -3.08 -6.01 7.79
N LEU A 62 -2.65 -5.63 9.00
CA LEU A 62 -3.55 -5.16 10.06
C LEU A 62 -4.22 -3.82 9.71
N SER A 63 -3.48 -2.92 9.07
CA SER A 63 -4.02 -1.64 8.56
C SER A 63 -5.07 -1.83 7.48
N ASN A 64 -4.96 -2.88 6.66
CA ASN A 64 -5.96 -3.19 5.65
C ASN A 64 -7.34 -3.57 6.24
N MET A 65 -7.42 -3.84 7.56
CA MET A 65 -8.66 -4.22 8.25
C MET A 65 -9.46 -3.01 8.76
N HIS A 66 -8.82 -1.88 9.05
CA HIS A 66 -9.47 -0.67 9.56
C HIS A 66 -8.57 0.56 9.29
N PHE A 67 -9.01 1.45 8.40
CA PHE A 67 -8.49 2.82 8.35
C PHE A 67 -9.65 3.82 8.36
N PRO A 68 -10.28 4.07 9.52
CA PRO A 68 -10.90 5.38 9.75
C PRO A 68 -9.77 6.41 9.91
N ALA A 69 -9.94 7.57 9.29
CA ALA A 69 -8.95 8.64 9.20
C ALA A 69 -8.34 9.00 10.58
N GLY A 70 -7.00 9.01 10.67
CA GLY A 70 -6.31 9.49 11.86
C GLY A 70 -4.79 9.34 11.78
N LYS A 71 -4.10 10.46 11.58
CA LYS A 71 -2.63 10.57 11.52
C LYS A 71 -1.99 10.00 12.80
N LYS A 72 -1.00 9.13 12.68
CA LYS A 72 -0.04 8.86 13.77
C LYS A 72 1.35 8.63 13.21
N GLU A 73 2.16 9.66 13.37
CA GLU A 73 3.57 9.71 13.02
C GLU A 73 4.41 9.03 14.12
N ARG A 74 5.27 8.08 13.72
CA ARG A 74 6.43 7.65 14.50
C ARG A 74 7.61 7.43 13.55
N SER A 75 8.47 8.44 13.53
CA SER A 75 9.92 8.41 13.38
C SER A 75 10.55 7.02 13.15
N LYS A 76 11.23 6.89 12.00
CA LYS A 76 11.95 5.72 11.44
C LYS A 76 11.06 4.67 10.75
N LEU A 77 10.62 4.99 9.53
CA LEU A 77 10.10 4.01 8.57
C LEU A 77 11.18 3.76 7.51
N SER A 78 12.20 2.95 7.85
CA SER A 78 13.25 2.54 6.89
C SER A 78 12.73 1.57 5.82
N SER A 79 11.48 1.11 5.95
CA SER A 79 10.78 0.30 4.95
C SER A 79 9.30 0.57 5.11
N ILE A 80 8.66 1.08 4.06
CA ILE A 80 7.21 1.16 3.98
C ILE A 80 6.78 -0.04 3.16
N GLU A 81 5.80 -0.79 3.63
CA GLU A 81 5.20 -1.91 2.91
C GLU A 81 3.72 -1.67 2.74
N MET A 82 3.23 -2.00 1.54
CA MET A 82 1.86 -1.84 1.14
C MET A 82 1.28 -3.20 0.78
N LYS A 83 0.10 -3.55 1.29
CA LYS A 83 -0.63 -4.75 0.86
C LYS A 83 -1.85 -4.32 0.08
N ALA A 84 -1.98 -4.77 -1.17
CA ALA A 84 -3.20 -4.60 -1.95
C ALA A 84 -3.99 -5.91 -1.97
N LYS A 85 -5.32 -5.84 -1.81
CA LYS A 85 -6.25 -6.97 -1.88
C LYS A 85 -7.48 -6.63 -2.73
N SER A 86 -7.89 -7.55 -3.63
CA SER A 86 -9.20 -7.48 -4.29
C SER A 86 -10.30 -7.87 -3.31
N VAL A 87 -11.34 -7.05 -3.18
CA VAL A 87 -12.56 -7.39 -2.44
C VAL A 87 -13.61 -7.85 -3.42
#